data_AF-A0A212IM93-F1
#
_entry.id   AF-A0A212IM93-F1
#
_cell.length_a   1.000
_cell.length_b   1.000
_cell.length_c   1.000
_cell.angle_alpha   90.00
_cell.angle_beta   90.00
_cell.angle_gamma   90.00
#
_symmetry.space_group_name_H-M   'P 1'
#
loop_
_entity.id
_entity.type
_entity.pdbx_description
1 polymer ?
#
loop_
_entity_poly.entity_id
_entity_poly.type
_entity_poly.pdbx_seq_one_letter_code
_entity_poly.pdbx_strand_id
1 'polypeptide(L)'
;MSAQTLPHRQHQPDRGWGILEHGTIAIGTIIVLAIVGALVWSLWGKKSVAVEVSNLQTVVTNAQQLKQAQGGYNFTSGTTMTGTLIQQGGAPKAGWTIQGTASSGTATMWNGYGGQVVLAPVASNGFNNGFSVTSQKVPQADCISITTQLGSGGAFSAITINSTDYSDGLVSAEEAGKSCSSDSGMTGNNTLVFTHNG
;
A
#
# COMPACT_ATOMS: atom_id res chain seq x y z
N MET A 1 -75.32 -26.68 45.98
CA MET A 1 -74.11 -26.96 46.80
C MET A 1 -72.93 -27.01 45.85
N SER A 2 -71.92 -26.21 46.16
CA SER A 2 -70.99 -25.58 45.21
C SER A 2 -69.90 -26.52 44.69
N ALA A 3 -69.63 -26.48 43.38
CA ALA A 3 -68.49 -27.12 42.76
C ALA A 3 -67.21 -26.32 43.08
N GLN A 4 -66.23 -26.96 43.73
CA GLN A 4 -64.89 -26.41 43.91
C GLN A 4 -64.05 -26.71 42.67
N THR A 5 -63.76 -25.67 41.88
CA THR A 5 -62.76 -25.71 40.81
C THR A 5 -61.37 -25.46 41.38
N LEU A 6 -60.47 -26.43 41.27
CA LEU A 6 -59.05 -26.32 41.62
C LEU A 6 -58.32 -25.33 40.69
N PRO A 7 -57.41 -24.48 41.20
CA PRO A 7 -56.64 -23.57 40.35
C PRO A 7 -55.53 -24.36 39.63
N HIS A 8 -55.57 -24.39 38.30
CA HIS A 8 -54.45 -24.84 37.48
C HIS A 8 -53.30 -23.82 37.60
N ARG A 9 -52.17 -24.22 38.21
CA ARG A 9 -50.92 -23.48 38.11
C ARG A 9 -50.44 -23.53 36.66
N GLN A 10 -50.54 -22.41 35.95
CA GLN A 10 -49.86 -22.24 34.67
C GLN A 10 -48.35 -22.15 34.93
N HIS A 11 -47.60 -23.15 34.44
CA HIS A 11 -46.16 -23.06 34.35
C HIS A 11 -45.85 -22.03 33.26
N GLN A 12 -45.39 -20.84 33.64
CA GLN A 12 -44.83 -19.90 32.66
C GLN A 12 -43.57 -20.55 32.07
N PRO A 13 -43.43 -20.64 30.74
CA PRO A 13 -42.18 -21.09 30.15
C PRO A 13 -41.12 -20.04 30.45
N ASP A 14 -39.99 -20.47 31.02
CA ASP A 14 -38.85 -19.63 31.35
C ASP A 14 -38.29 -18.98 30.07
N ARG A 15 -38.78 -17.77 29.75
CA ARG A 15 -38.30 -16.95 28.62
C ARG A 15 -36.85 -16.50 28.77
N GLY A 16 -36.21 -16.77 29.91
CA GLY A 16 -34.82 -16.39 30.20
C GLY A 16 -33.76 -17.32 29.60
N TRP A 17 -34.09 -18.57 29.28
CA TRP A 17 -33.09 -19.55 28.80
C TRP A 17 -32.72 -19.36 27.32
N GLY A 18 -33.70 -19.06 26.46
CA GLY A 18 -33.43 -18.83 25.03
C GLY A 18 -32.60 -17.57 24.73
N ILE A 19 -32.70 -16.53 25.56
CA ILE A 19 -31.93 -15.29 25.36
C ILE A 19 -30.47 -15.48 25.79
N LEU A 20 -30.23 -16.30 26.82
CA LEU A 20 -28.88 -16.62 27.29
C LEU A 20 -28.14 -17.51 26.29
N GLU A 21 -28.83 -18.49 25.71
CA GLU A 21 -28.26 -19.48 24.77
C GLU A 21 -28.03 -18.88 23.37
N HIS A 22 -28.97 -18.10 22.84
CA HIS A 22 -28.76 -17.37 21.58
C HIS A 22 -27.80 -16.17 21.74
N GLY A 23 -27.75 -15.56 22.93
CA GLY A 23 -26.85 -14.45 23.23
C GLY A 23 -25.37 -14.86 23.27
N THR A 24 -25.06 -16.04 23.83
CA THR A 24 -23.68 -16.56 23.85
C THR A 24 -23.20 -16.95 22.46
N ILE A 25 -24.06 -17.55 21.63
CA ILE A 25 -23.74 -17.86 20.23
C ILE A 25 -23.49 -16.57 19.44
N ALA A 26 -24.35 -15.55 19.61
CA ALA A 26 -24.19 -14.26 18.92
C ALA A 26 -22.91 -13.51 19.32
N ILE A 27 -22.55 -13.53 20.60
CA ILE A 27 -21.29 -12.91 21.06
C ILE A 27 -20.09 -13.72 20.54
N GLY A 28 -20.16 -15.05 20.58
CA GLY A 28 -19.13 -15.93 20.04
C GLY A 28 -18.87 -15.70 18.55
N THR A 29 -19.94 -15.54 17.74
CA THR A 29 -19.78 -15.24 16.31
C THR A 29 -19.18 -13.86 16.06
N ILE A 30 -19.56 -12.84 16.82
CA ILE A 30 -18.96 -11.49 16.69
C ILE A 30 -17.46 -11.53 17.02
N ILE A 31 -17.05 -12.25 18.07
CA ILE A 31 -15.64 -12.39 18.44
C ILE A 31 -14.85 -13.10 17.33
N VAL A 32 -15.39 -14.21 16.81
CA VAL A 32 -14.74 -14.93 15.69
C VAL A 32 -14.64 -14.04 14.45
N LEU A 33 -15.69 -13.30 14.10
CA LEU A 33 -15.66 -12.36 12.97
C LEU A 33 -14.66 -11.23 13.17
N ALA A 34 -14.50 -10.72 14.40
CA ALA A 34 -13.49 -9.72 14.71
C ALA A 34 -12.07 -10.27 14.55
N ILE A 35 -11.81 -11.50 15.02
CA ILE A 35 -10.50 -12.16 14.87
C ILE A 35 -10.20 -12.44 13.40
N VAL A 36 -11.14 -13.04 12.67
CA VAL A 36 -10.98 -13.31 11.23
C VAL A 36 -10.80 -12.00 10.48
N GLY A 37 -11.56 -10.97 10.81
CA GLY A 37 -11.42 -9.62 10.25
C GLY A 37 -10.02 -9.06 10.48
N ALA A 38 -9.48 -9.15 11.70
CA ALA A 38 -8.13 -8.69 12.02
C ALA A 38 -7.03 -9.48 11.29
N LEU A 39 -7.17 -10.82 11.19
CA LEU A 39 -6.23 -11.66 10.44
C LEU A 39 -6.26 -11.35 8.95
N VAL A 40 -7.46 -11.21 8.36
CA VAL A 40 -7.63 -10.84 6.95
C VAL A 40 -7.04 -9.44 6.70
N TRP A 41 -7.27 -8.47 7.59
CA TRP A 41 -6.66 -7.15 7.49
C TRP A 41 -5.13 -7.19 7.55
N SER A 42 -4.56 -7.96 8.48
CA SER A 42 -3.11 -8.12 8.60
C SER A 42 -2.50 -8.76 7.35
N LEU A 43 -3.16 -9.77 6.78
CA LEU A 43 -2.75 -10.41 5.53
C LEU A 43 -2.86 -9.46 4.34
N TRP A 44 -3.89 -8.60 4.31
CA TRP A 44 -4.07 -7.62 3.25
C TRP A 44 -3.00 -6.53 3.27
N GLY A 45 -2.62 -6.00 4.44
CA GLY A 45 -1.50 -5.05 4.55
C GLY A 45 -0.17 -5.65 4.04
N LYS A 46 0.16 -6.87 4.48
CA LYS A 46 1.37 -7.58 4.02
C LYS A 46 1.36 -7.85 2.52
N LYS A 47 0.21 -8.22 1.96
CA LYS A 47 0.03 -8.39 0.51
C LYS A 47 0.22 -7.07 -0.23
N SER A 48 -0.38 -5.97 0.25
CA SER A 48 -0.24 -4.65 -0.38
C SER A 48 1.20 -4.18 -0.40
N VAL A 49 1.94 -4.34 0.71
CA VAL A 49 3.38 -4.05 0.77
C VAL A 49 4.17 -4.91 -0.21
N ALA A 50 3.96 -6.23 -0.22
CA ALA A 50 4.69 -7.12 -1.12
C ALA A 50 4.43 -6.82 -2.60
N VAL A 51 3.18 -6.49 -2.94
CA VAL A 51 2.80 -6.06 -4.30
C VAL A 51 3.46 -4.73 -4.64
N GLU A 52 3.44 -3.74 -3.75
CA GLU A 52 4.08 -2.44 -3.98
C GLU A 52 5.59 -2.57 -4.16
N VAL A 53 6.26 -3.34 -3.31
CA VAL A 53 7.71 -3.63 -3.42
C VAL A 53 8.03 -4.30 -4.75
N SER A 54 7.27 -5.33 -5.14
CA SER A 54 7.46 -6.03 -6.42
C SER A 54 7.21 -5.13 -7.63
N ASN A 55 6.20 -4.25 -7.56
CA ASN A 55 5.89 -3.27 -8.58
C ASN A 55 7.02 -2.24 -8.71
N LEU A 56 7.53 -1.72 -7.60
CA LEU A 56 8.65 -0.78 -7.59
C LEU A 56 9.91 -1.40 -8.21
N GLN A 57 10.24 -2.65 -7.87
CA GLN A 57 11.33 -3.40 -8.50
C GLN A 57 11.10 -3.56 -10.02
N THR A 58 9.88 -3.88 -10.43
CA THR A 58 9.52 -4.00 -11.86
C THR A 58 9.69 -2.67 -12.61
N VAL A 59 9.23 -1.56 -12.02
CA VAL A 59 9.43 -0.21 -12.58
C VAL A 59 10.91 0.11 -12.71
N VAL A 60 11.71 -0.20 -11.68
CA VAL A 60 13.16 0.01 -11.69
C VAL A 60 13.81 -0.76 -12.84
N THR A 61 13.52 -2.05 -12.99
CA THR A 61 14.05 -2.88 -14.09
C THR A 61 13.62 -2.34 -15.45
N ASN A 62 12.35 -1.97 -15.61
CA ASN A 62 11.85 -1.45 -16.89
C ASN A 62 12.41 -0.05 -17.20
N ALA A 63 12.62 0.80 -16.18
CA ALA A 63 13.29 2.08 -16.34
C ALA A 63 14.75 1.89 -16.77
N GLN A 64 15.48 0.94 -16.18
CA GLN A 64 16.83 0.59 -16.63
C GLN A 64 16.85 0.10 -18.10
N GLN A 65 15.87 -0.69 -18.52
CA GLN A 65 15.74 -1.07 -19.93
C GLN A 65 15.47 0.13 -20.83
N LEU A 66 14.65 1.09 -20.37
CA LEU A 66 14.39 2.34 -21.10
C LEU A 66 15.67 3.15 -21.33
N LYS A 67 16.59 3.22 -20.35
CA LYS A 67 17.92 3.84 -20.51
C LYS A 67 18.70 3.17 -21.63
N GLN A 68 18.72 1.84 -21.67
CA GLN A 68 19.46 1.08 -22.68
C GLN A 68 18.87 1.28 -24.08
N ALA A 69 17.55 1.34 -24.20
CA ALA A 69 16.86 1.56 -25.47
C ALA A 69 17.07 2.98 -26.04
N GLN A 70 17.22 3.99 -25.17
CA GLN A 70 17.31 5.40 -25.59
C GLN A 70 18.72 6.02 -25.46
N GLY A 71 19.70 5.25 -24.97
CA GLY A 71 21.08 5.73 -24.75
C GLY A 71 21.24 6.69 -23.57
N GLY A 72 20.26 6.74 -22.65
CA GLY A 72 20.22 7.64 -21.49
C GLY A 72 18.79 8.00 -21.08
N TYR A 73 18.62 8.76 -19.97
CA TYR A 73 17.32 9.32 -19.58
C TYR A 73 17.17 10.76 -20.10
N ASN A 74 17.09 10.93 -21.42
CA ASN A 74 16.92 12.25 -22.05
C ASN A 74 15.44 12.69 -22.07
N PHE A 75 14.78 12.63 -20.91
CA PHE A 75 13.41 13.11 -20.75
C PHE A 75 13.41 14.53 -20.18
N THR A 76 12.59 15.40 -20.75
CA THR A 76 12.41 16.79 -20.29
C THR A 76 11.66 16.88 -18.96
N SER A 77 10.90 15.85 -18.59
CA SER A 77 10.14 15.78 -17.34
C SER A 77 9.83 14.35 -16.94
N GLY A 78 9.53 14.15 -15.65
CA GLY A 78 9.07 12.84 -15.15
C GLY A 78 7.70 12.42 -15.71
N THR A 79 6.85 13.36 -16.11
CA THR A 79 5.57 13.03 -16.76
C THR A 79 5.78 12.34 -18.10
N THR A 80 6.70 12.84 -18.92
CA THR A 80 7.03 12.25 -20.23
C THR A 80 7.74 10.90 -20.06
N MET A 81 8.64 10.78 -19.09
CA MET A 81 9.32 9.51 -18.77
C MET A 81 8.32 8.45 -18.30
N THR A 82 7.44 8.80 -17.38
CA THR A 82 6.35 7.94 -16.87
C THR A 82 5.42 7.52 -18.00
N GLY A 83 4.95 8.47 -18.81
CA GLY A 83 4.06 8.18 -19.93
C GLY A 83 4.70 7.32 -21.01
N THR A 84 5.99 7.49 -21.28
CA THR A 84 6.75 6.64 -22.22
C THR A 84 6.91 5.22 -21.69
N LEU A 85 7.21 5.06 -20.38
CA LEU A 85 7.26 3.74 -19.74
C LEU A 85 5.92 3.01 -19.86
N ILE A 86 4.81 3.72 -19.63
CA ILE A 86 3.45 3.19 -19.78
C ILE A 86 3.18 2.79 -21.24
N GLN A 87 3.53 3.64 -22.22
CA GLN A 87 3.38 3.35 -23.64
C GLN A 87 4.10 2.06 -24.06
N GLN A 88 5.28 1.82 -23.50
CA GLN A 88 6.08 0.62 -23.78
C GLN A 88 5.61 -0.62 -22.99
N GLY A 89 4.54 -0.49 -22.20
CA GLY A 89 4.01 -1.59 -21.38
C GLY A 89 4.86 -1.92 -20.15
N GLY A 90 5.77 -1.03 -19.75
CA GLY A 90 6.64 -1.18 -18.58
C GLY A 90 5.95 -0.86 -17.25
N ALA A 91 4.68 -0.45 -17.27
CA ALA A 91 3.91 -0.19 -16.05
C ALA A 91 3.45 -1.49 -15.38
N PRO A 92 3.58 -1.63 -14.05
CA PRO A 92 3.09 -2.80 -13.32
C PRO A 92 1.57 -2.92 -13.46
N LYS A 93 1.08 -4.15 -13.68
CA LYS A 93 -0.35 -4.43 -13.87
C LYS A 93 -1.07 -4.83 -12.58
N ALA A 94 -0.34 -5.21 -11.54
CA ALA A 94 -0.92 -5.74 -10.31
C ALA A 94 -1.09 -4.64 -9.27
N GLY A 95 -2.33 -4.32 -8.89
CA GLY A 95 -2.61 -3.35 -7.81
C GLY A 95 -2.33 -1.89 -8.13
N TRP A 96 -1.70 -1.57 -9.27
CA TRP A 96 -1.55 -0.21 -9.78
C TRP A 96 -2.58 0.08 -10.86
N THR A 97 -2.95 1.35 -11.00
CA THR A 97 -3.87 1.80 -12.05
C THR A 97 -3.21 2.83 -12.94
N ILE A 98 -3.50 2.73 -14.24
CA ILE A 98 -3.07 3.70 -15.24
C ILE A 98 -4.25 4.62 -15.50
N GLN A 99 -4.05 5.92 -15.27
CA GLN A 99 -5.04 6.94 -15.61
C GLN A 99 -4.59 7.73 -16.83
N GLY A 100 -5.53 7.96 -17.74
CA GLY A 100 -5.29 8.59 -19.04
C GLY A 100 -5.08 7.58 -20.16
N THR A 101 -4.82 8.08 -21.36
CA THR A 101 -4.63 7.25 -22.55
C THR A 101 -3.20 6.72 -22.57
N ALA A 102 -3.01 5.42 -22.37
CA ALA A 102 -1.68 4.80 -22.37
C ALA A 102 -0.88 5.14 -23.65
N SER A 103 -1.54 5.35 -24.78
CA SER A 103 -0.93 5.69 -26.07
C SER A 103 -0.55 7.16 -26.23
N SER A 104 -0.92 8.08 -25.32
CA SER A 104 -0.65 9.53 -25.48
C SER A 104 0.72 9.98 -24.96
N GLY A 105 1.44 9.14 -24.20
CA GLY A 105 2.75 9.48 -23.65
C GLY A 105 2.69 10.42 -22.45
N THR A 106 1.48 10.67 -21.94
CA THR A 106 1.19 11.53 -20.78
C THR A 106 0.35 10.82 -19.72
N ALA A 107 0.16 9.50 -19.87
CA ALA A 107 -0.55 8.70 -18.89
C ALA A 107 0.16 8.75 -17.53
N THR A 108 -0.62 8.58 -16.47
CA THR A 108 -0.15 8.63 -15.08
C THR A 108 -0.31 7.26 -14.43
N MET A 109 0.63 6.90 -13.57
CA MET A 109 0.54 5.68 -12.75
C MET A 109 0.02 6.03 -11.37
N TRP A 110 -0.71 5.12 -10.76
CA TRP A 110 -1.27 5.27 -9.42
C TRP A 110 -1.07 3.97 -8.65
N ASN A 111 -0.63 4.07 -7.41
CA ASN A 111 -0.41 2.93 -6.53
C ASN A 111 -1.73 2.35 -6.00
N GLY A 112 -1.64 1.24 -5.26
CA GLY A 112 -2.80 0.59 -4.66
C GLY A 112 -3.51 1.41 -3.58
N TYR A 113 -2.90 2.49 -3.11
CA TYR A 113 -3.43 3.40 -2.09
C TYR A 113 -4.15 4.62 -2.69
N GLY A 114 -4.16 4.76 -4.02
CA GLY A 114 -4.76 5.91 -4.70
C GLY A 114 -3.90 7.18 -4.66
N GLY A 115 -2.60 7.03 -4.48
CA GLY A 115 -1.59 8.07 -4.70
C GLY A 115 -0.92 7.94 -6.06
N GLN A 116 -0.51 9.08 -6.63
CA GLN A 116 0.16 9.09 -7.92
C GLN A 116 1.58 8.54 -7.79
N VAL A 117 1.99 7.75 -8.78
CA VAL A 117 3.37 7.29 -8.94
C VAL A 117 4.00 7.99 -10.15
N VAL A 118 5.14 8.65 -9.92
CA VAL A 118 5.86 9.40 -10.95
C VAL A 118 7.30 8.93 -11.03
N LEU A 119 7.73 8.57 -12.24
CA LEU A 119 9.11 8.26 -12.58
C LEU A 119 9.77 9.51 -13.17
N ALA A 120 10.84 10.02 -12.57
CA ALA A 120 11.55 11.21 -13.03
C ALA A 120 13.02 10.93 -13.33
N PRO A 121 13.62 11.57 -14.36
CA PRO A 121 15.05 11.46 -14.60
C PRO A 121 15.82 12.22 -13.52
N VAL A 122 16.93 11.65 -13.06
CA VAL A 122 17.83 12.26 -12.08
C VAL A 122 19.21 12.40 -12.71
N ALA A 123 19.71 13.63 -12.70
CA ALA A 123 21.07 13.92 -13.11
C ALA A 123 22.03 13.38 -12.03
N SER A 124 22.91 12.47 -12.42
CA SER A 124 24.01 12.00 -11.60
C SER A 124 25.31 12.41 -12.30
N ASN A 125 26.16 13.17 -11.61
CA ASN A 125 27.43 13.69 -12.15
C ASN A 125 27.29 14.49 -13.46
N GLY A 126 26.22 15.26 -13.62
CA GLY A 126 25.99 16.11 -14.81
C GLY A 126 25.39 15.39 -16.02
N PHE A 127 25.10 14.09 -15.92
CA PHE A 127 24.40 13.30 -16.94
C PHE A 127 23.13 12.67 -16.36
N ASN A 128 22.04 12.63 -17.13
CA ASN A 128 20.78 11.97 -16.73
C ASN A 128 20.91 10.44 -16.83
N ASN A 129 21.69 9.86 -15.92
CA ASN A 129 21.97 8.44 -15.86
C ASN A 129 21.22 7.73 -14.73
N GLY A 130 20.57 8.49 -13.84
CA GLY A 130 19.72 7.98 -12.78
C GLY A 130 18.25 8.32 -13.00
N PHE A 131 17.41 7.77 -12.14
CA PHE A 131 15.99 8.07 -12.09
C PHE A 131 15.48 7.97 -10.65
N SER A 132 14.36 8.62 -10.38
CA SER A 132 13.64 8.49 -9.12
C SER A 132 12.20 8.05 -9.36
N VAL A 133 11.68 7.25 -8.43
CA VAL A 133 10.29 6.79 -8.39
C VAL A 133 9.63 7.38 -7.16
N THR A 134 8.67 8.26 -7.35
CA THR A 134 7.90 8.89 -6.27
C THR A 134 6.56 8.19 -6.13
N SER A 135 6.23 7.65 -4.95
CA SER A 135 4.94 7.03 -4.60
C SER A 135 4.27 7.84 -3.47
N GLN A 136 3.03 8.29 -3.69
CA GLN A 136 2.31 9.16 -2.76
C GLN A 136 1.23 8.42 -1.96
N LYS A 137 0.73 9.05 -0.88
CA LYS A 137 -0.37 8.55 -0.04
C LYS A 137 -0.14 7.16 0.55
N VAL A 138 1.10 6.82 0.86
CA VAL A 138 1.44 5.52 1.45
C VAL A 138 1.01 5.52 2.94
N PRO A 139 0.26 4.52 3.42
CA PRO A 139 -0.09 4.40 4.83
C PRO A 139 1.15 4.29 5.73
N GLN A 140 1.06 4.68 7.00
CA GLN A 140 2.22 4.71 7.91
C GLN A 140 2.87 3.33 8.07
N ALA A 141 2.07 2.28 8.31
CA ALA A 141 2.58 0.93 8.50
C ALA A 141 3.29 0.40 7.24
N ASP A 142 2.71 0.69 6.07
CA ASP A 142 3.25 0.27 4.79
C ASP A 142 4.50 1.09 4.41
N CYS A 143 4.52 2.38 4.73
CA CYS A 143 5.69 3.25 4.58
C CYS A 143 6.91 2.66 5.29
N ILE A 144 6.74 2.22 6.55
CA ILE A 144 7.81 1.58 7.32
C ILE A 144 8.25 0.28 6.66
N SER A 145 7.30 -0.58 6.28
CA SER A 145 7.63 -1.90 5.72
C SER A 145 8.27 -1.82 4.33
N ILE A 146 7.79 -0.93 3.46
CA ILE A 146 8.33 -0.75 2.10
C ILE A 146 9.75 -0.18 2.16
N THR A 147 9.98 0.87 2.94
CA THR A 147 11.28 1.55 3.00
C THR A 147 12.36 0.67 3.61
N THR A 148 12.03 -0.09 4.66
CA THR A 148 12.95 -1.06 5.28
C THR A 148 13.28 -2.24 4.36
N GLN A 149 12.28 -2.80 3.67
CA GLN A 149 12.50 -3.90 2.71
C GLN A 149 13.32 -3.45 1.50
N LEU A 150 13.03 -2.27 0.95
CA LEU A 150 13.76 -1.74 -0.20
C LEU A 150 15.15 -1.24 0.16
N GLY A 151 15.31 -0.65 1.34
CA GLY A 151 16.61 -0.19 1.82
C GLY A 151 17.56 -1.36 2.09
N SER A 152 17.06 -2.43 2.74
CA SER A 152 17.87 -3.65 2.92
C SER A 152 18.18 -4.39 1.62
N GLY A 153 17.38 -4.20 0.57
CA GLY A 153 17.58 -4.82 -0.73
C GLY A 153 18.70 -4.21 -1.57
N GLY A 154 19.22 -3.03 -1.20
CA GLY A 154 20.32 -2.36 -1.92
C GLY A 154 19.99 -1.95 -3.37
N ALA A 155 18.71 -1.96 -3.75
CA ALA A 155 18.25 -1.66 -5.10
C ALA A 155 18.21 -0.15 -5.40
N PHE A 156 18.35 0.70 -4.39
CA PHE A 156 18.27 2.16 -4.52
C PHE A 156 19.52 2.79 -3.93
N SER A 157 19.97 3.87 -4.57
CA SER A 157 21.12 4.66 -4.11
C SER A 157 20.73 5.67 -3.04
N ALA A 158 19.48 6.12 -3.05
CA ALA A 158 18.93 6.98 -2.01
C ALA A 158 17.44 6.74 -1.85
N ILE A 159 16.94 6.87 -0.63
CA ILE A 159 15.52 6.77 -0.31
C ILE A 159 15.13 8.04 0.45
N THR A 160 14.09 8.73 0.01
CA THR A 160 13.56 9.90 0.73
C THR A 160 12.16 9.57 1.25
N ILE A 161 11.95 9.76 2.54
CA ILE A 161 10.66 9.58 3.20
C ILE A 161 10.13 10.96 3.60
N ASN A 162 9.06 11.40 2.97
CA ASN A 162 8.50 12.75 3.10
C ASN A 162 9.55 13.82 2.78
N SER A 163 10.22 14.35 3.81
CA SER A 163 11.29 15.35 3.71
C SER A 163 12.64 14.86 4.26
N THR A 164 12.71 13.61 4.73
CA THR A 164 13.95 13.01 5.26
C THR A 164 14.64 12.23 4.15
N ASP A 165 15.87 12.61 3.83
CA ASP A 165 16.69 11.93 2.82
C ASP A 165 17.67 10.94 3.46
N TYR A 166 17.67 9.71 2.96
CA TYR A 166 18.58 8.62 3.29
C TYR A 166 19.46 8.36 2.07
N SER A 167 20.54 9.14 1.96
CA SER A 167 21.41 9.17 0.78
C SER A 167 22.31 7.94 0.65
N ASP A 168 22.33 7.06 1.66
CA ASP A 168 22.96 5.74 1.64
C ASP A 168 22.02 4.64 1.13
N GLY A 169 20.74 4.98 0.88
CA GLY A 169 19.72 4.05 0.45
C GLY A 169 19.32 3.04 1.53
N LEU A 170 19.81 3.20 2.77
CA LEU A 170 19.53 2.31 3.89
C LEU A 170 18.52 2.99 4.81
N VAL A 171 17.49 2.24 5.20
CA VAL A 171 16.48 2.73 6.15
C VAL A 171 16.21 1.64 7.16
N SER A 172 16.56 1.88 8.43
CA SER A 172 16.19 1.00 9.54
C SER A 172 14.72 1.17 9.92
N ALA A 173 14.17 0.19 10.64
CA ALA A 173 12.78 0.25 11.10
C ALA A 173 12.57 1.42 12.08
N GLU A 174 13.58 1.73 12.88
CA GLU A 174 13.60 2.83 13.83
C GLU A 174 13.59 4.20 13.15
N GLU A 175 14.34 4.34 12.05
CA GLU A 175 14.38 5.56 11.25
C GLU A 175 13.08 5.75 10.47
N ALA A 176 12.60 4.71 9.80
CA ALA A 176 11.32 4.74 9.10
C ALA A 176 10.16 5.06 10.06
N GLY A 177 10.17 4.50 11.27
CA GLY A 177 9.17 4.80 12.30
C GLY A 177 9.13 6.27 12.73
N LYS A 178 10.23 7.00 12.60
CA LYS A 178 10.30 8.45 12.90
C LYS A 178 9.91 9.31 11.69
N SER A 179 10.24 8.88 10.47
CA SER A 179 10.01 9.67 9.27
C SER A 179 8.65 9.41 8.61
N CYS A 180 8.05 8.25 8.82
CA CYS A 180 6.68 7.95 8.38
C CYS A 180 5.66 8.63 9.31
N SER A 181 4.88 9.55 8.76
CA SER A 181 3.79 10.25 9.42
C SER A 181 2.55 9.35 9.54
N SER A 182 1.75 9.62 10.58
CA SER A 182 0.46 8.96 10.81
C SER A 182 -0.55 9.26 9.69
N ASP A 183 -1.49 8.34 9.52
CA ASP A 183 -2.53 8.42 8.50
C ASP A 183 -3.61 9.44 8.85
N SER A 184 -4.19 10.08 7.83
CA SER A 184 -5.36 10.95 7.96
C SER A 184 -6.63 10.12 7.76
N GLY A 185 -7.15 9.56 8.84
CA GLY A 185 -8.29 8.64 8.78
C GLY A 185 -7.90 7.31 8.13
N MET A 186 -8.46 7.01 6.95
CA MET A 186 -8.10 5.82 6.16
C MET A 186 -7.11 6.11 5.02
N THR A 187 -6.61 7.35 4.92
CA THR A 187 -5.71 7.76 3.83
C THR A 187 -4.28 7.92 4.34
N GLY A 188 -3.34 7.28 3.66
CA GLY A 188 -1.92 7.48 3.92
C GLY A 188 -1.47 8.89 3.59
N ASN A 189 -0.57 9.44 4.40
CA ASN A 189 -0.01 10.78 4.19
C ASN A 189 1.43 10.77 3.70
N ASN A 190 2.05 9.58 3.58
CA ASN A 190 3.47 9.49 3.30
C ASN A 190 3.76 9.57 1.81
N THR A 191 4.84 10.27 1.48
CA THR A 191 5.43 10.30 0.14
C THR A 191 6.79 9.64 0.20
N LEU A 192 7.02 8.65 -0.65
CA LEU A 192 8.28 7.92 -0.74
C LEU A 192 8.92 8.22 -2.08
N VAL A 193 10.20 8.59 -2.08
CA VAL A 193 10.99 8.79 -3.29
C VAL A 193 12.14 7.81 -3.27
N PHE A 194 12.22 6.95 -4.26
CA PHE A 194 13.29 5.97 -4.40
C PHE A 194 14.18 6.37 -5.57
N THR A 195 15.43 6.70 -5.30
CA THR A 195 16.38 7.16 -6.32
C THR A 195 17.37 6.06 -6.64
N HIS A 196 17.51 5.75 -7.93
CA HIS A 196 18.50 4.84 -8.46
C HIS A 196 19.51 5.62 -9.31
N ASN A 197 20.74 5.72 -8.84
CA ASN A 197 21.86 6.21 -9.64
C ASN A 197 22.49 5.02 -10.37
N GLY A 198 22.71 5.15 -11.68
CA GLY A 198 23.34 4.11 -12.50
C GLY A 198 24.22 4.67 -13.58
#